data_AF-A0A9I9ECD9-F1
#
_entry.id   AF-A0A9I9ECD9-F1
#
_cell.length_a   1.000
_cell.length_b   1.000
_cell.length_c   1.000
_cell.angle_alpha   90.00
_cell.angle_beta   90.00
_cell.angle_gamma   90.00
#
_symmetry.space_group_name_H-M   'P 1'
#
loop_
_entity.id
_entity.type
_entity.pdbx_description
1 polymer ?
#
loop_
_entity_poly.entity_id
_entity_poly.type
_entity_poly.pdbx_seq_one_letter_code
_entity_poly.pdbx_strand_id
1 'polypeptide(L)'
;MHGVLRLILTLDGEDVIDCEPILGYLHRGMEKIAENRTIIQYLPYVTRWDYLATMFTEAITVNGPEQLGNIQVPKRASYIRVIMLELSRIASHLLWLGPFMADIGAQTPFFYIFRERELVYDLFEAATERVEGVGIISGEEVINWGLSGPMLRASGIPWDLRKVDRYECYDEFDWEVQWQKEGDSLARYLVRLAEMTESVKIIQQALEGIPGGPYENLEIRSFDRARSPEWNDFDYRFISKKPSPTFELAKQELYVRVEAPKGELGIF
;
A
#
# COMPACT_ATOMS: atom_id res chain seq x y z
N MET A 1 -1.57 -23.38 4.38
CA MET A 1 -3.01 -22.95 4.36
C MET A 1 -3.08 -21.43 4.20
N HIS A 2 -3.33 -20.95 2.98
CA HIS A 2 -3.28 -19.51 2.67
C HIS A 2 -4.67 -18.86 2.81
N GLY A 3 -4.90 -18.20 3.94
CA GLY A 3 -6.17 -17.53 4.26
C GLY A 3 -6.93 -18.20 5.40
N VAL A 4 -8.24 -18.00 5.44
CA VAL A 4 -9.12 -18.58 6.47
C VAL A 4 -9.96 -19.68 5.83
N LEU A 5 -9.64 -20.92 6.16
CA LEU A 5 -10.36 -22.11 5.71
C LEU A 5 -10.56 -23.04 6.90
N ARG A 6 -11.79 -23.52 7.07
CA ARG A 6 -12.10 -24.57 8.05
C ARG A 6 -12.51 -25.81 7.28
N LEU A 7 -11.82 -26.91 7.55
CA LEU A 7 -12.14 -28.22 7.01
C LEU A 7 -12.56 -29.12 8.17
N ILE A 8 -13.73 -29.74 8.08
CA ILE A 8 -14.12 -30.84 8.95
C ILE A 8 -13.75 -32.11 8.20
N LEU A 9 -12.79 -32.86 8.76
CA LEU A 9 -12.29 -34.09 8.16
C LEU A 9 -12.78 -35.28 8.96
N THR A 10 -13.35 -36.26 8.27
CA THR A 10 -13.62 -37.58 8.84
C THR A 10 -12.49 -38.50 8.42
N LEU A 11 -11.72 -38.96 9.41
CA LEU A 11 -10.50 -39.76 9.22
C LEU A 11 -10.72 -41.20 9.69
N ASP A 12 -10.15 -42.16 8.97
CA ASP A 12 -9.93 -43.53 9.42
C ASP A 12 -8.43 -43.83 9.39
N GLY A 13 -7.81 -43.71 10.56
CA GLY A 13 -6.34 -43.73 10.67
C GLY A 13 -5.72 -42.54 9.95
N GLU A 14 -4.95 -42.83 8.89
CA GLU A 14 -4.28 -41.83 8.04
C GLU A 14 -5.11 -41.46 6.79
N ASP A 15 -6.14 -42.24 6.47
CA ASP A 15 -6.95 -42.04 5.28
C ASP A 15 -8.09 -41.05 5.56
N VAL A 16 -8.27 -40.09 4.64
CA VAL A 16 -9.38 -39.13 4.66
C VAL A 16 -10.58 -39.77 3.96
N ILE A 17 -11.63 -40.12 4.72
CA ILE A 17 -12.87 -40.69 4.17
C ILE A 17 -13.76 -39.57 3.62
N ASP A 18 -13.88 -38.48 4.38
CA ASP A 18 -14.77 -37.37 4.04
C ASP A 18 -14.17 -36.02 4.45
N CYS A 19 -14.52 -34.98 3.70
CA CYS A 19 -14.03 -33.62 3.91
C CYS A 19 -15.16 -32.63 3.62
N GLU A 20 -15.64 -31.97 4.67
CA GLU A 20 -16.62 -30.89 4.58
C GLU A 20 -15.90 -29.53 4.71
N PRO A 21 -15.70 -28.79 3.61
CA PRO A 21 -15.15 -27.45 3.66
C PRO A 21 -16.21 -26.44 4.10
N ILE A 22 -16.00 -25.80 5.26
CA ILE A 22 -16.83 -24.69 5.72
C ILE A 22 -16.26 -23.39 5.16
N LEU A 23 -16.97 -22.84 4.18
CA LEU A 23 -16.66 -21.56 3.54
C LEU A 23 -17.42 -20.40 4.21
N GLY A 24 -17.06 -19.16 3.87
CA GLY A 24 -17.82 -17.97 4.24
C GLY A 24 -17.22 -17.11 5.36
N TYR A 25 -16.12 -17.53 6.00
CA TYR A 25 -15.42 -16.71 7.01
C TYR A 25 -14.93 -15.35 6.49
N LEU A 26 -14.66 -15.26 5.18
CA LEU A 26 -14.26 -14.05 4.48
C LEU A 26 -15.40 -13.39 3.69
N HIS A 27 -16.64 -13.91 3.80
CA HIS A 27 -17.78 -13.34 3.09
C HIS A 27 -18.13 -11.96 3.67
N ARG A 28 -18.09 -10.94 2.81
CA ARG A 28 -18.34 -9.54 3.18
C ARG A 28 -19.55 -8.92 2.46
N GLY A 29 -20.37 -9.74 1.79
CA GLY A 29 -21.55 -9.27 1.05
C GLY A 29 -21.21 -8.25 -0.05
N MET A 30 -20.11 -8.46 -0.79
CA MET A 30 -19.60 -7.48 -1.75
C MET A 30 -20.58 -7.18 -2.89
N GLU A 31 -21.38 -8.16 -3.30
CA GLU A 31 -22.44 -7.98 -4.31
C GLU A 31 -23.51 -7.01 -3.80
N LYS A 32 -23.90 -7.11 -2.52
CA LYS A 32 -24.88 -6.20 -1.92
C LYS A 32 -24.34 -4.77 -1.77
N ILE A 33 -23.03 -4.63 -1.60
CA ILE A 33 -22.36 -3.32 -1.59
C ILE A 33 -22.36 -2.72 -3.01
N ALA A 34 -22.24 -3.54 -4.05
CA ALA A 34 -22.26 -3.09 -5.45
C ALA A 34 -23.57 -2.39 -5.78
N GLU A 35 -24.71 -2.94 -5.34
CA GLU A 35 -26.05 -2.36 -5.58
C GLU A 35 -26.21 -0.91 -5.05
N ASN A 36 -25.47 -0.56 -4.00
CA ASN A 36 -25.59 0.72 -3.29
C ASN A 36 -24.49 1.73 -3.66
N ARG A 37 -23.66 1.42 -4.67
CA ARG A 37 -22.48 2.22 -5.05
C ARG A 37 -22.45 2.45 -6.54
N THR A 38 -21.87 3.58 -6.95
CA THR A 38 -21.56 3.80 -8.36
C THR A 38 -20.35 2.96 -8.77
N ILE A 39 -20.20 2.67 -10.07
CA ILE A 39 -19.11 1.82 -10.58
C ILE A 39 -17.73 2.30 -10.13
N ILE A 40 -17.48 3.61 -10.19
CA ILE A 40 -16.19 4.19 -9.77
C ILE A 40 -15.97 4.01 -8.26
N GLN A 41 -17.03 4.14 -7.46
CA GLN A 41 -16.95 3.89 -6.01
C GLN A 41 -16.80 2.41 -5.67
N TYR A 42 -17.26 1.52 -6.55
CA TYR A 42 -17.17 0.08 -6.38
C TYR A 42 -15.81 -0.49 -6.80
N LEU A 43 -15.11 0.16 -7.74
CA LEU A 43 -13.81 -0.29 -8.24
C LEU A 43 -12.77 -0.65 -7.14
N PRO A 44 -12.62 0.12 -6.03
CA PRO A 44 -11.69 -0.25 -4.96
C PRO A 44 -12.11 -1.48 -4.15
N TYR A 45 -13.37 -1.92 -4.23
CA TYR A 45 -13.81 -3.18 -3.61
C TYR A 45 -13.44 -4.38 -4.46
N VAL A 46 -13.47 -4.21 -5.78
CA VAL A 46 -13.15 -5.26 -6.75
C VAL A 46 -11.71 -5.72 -6.65
N THR A 47 -10.75 -4.80 -6.42
CA THR A 47 -9.34 -5.16 -6.14
C THR A 47 -9.16 -6.08 -4.94
N ARG A 48 -10.17 -6.21 -4.09
CA ARG A 48 -10.15 -7.06 -2.89
C ARG A 48 -10.85 -8.40 -3.08
N TRP A 49 -11.44 -8.64 -4.26
CA TRP A 49 -12.00 -9.95 -4.62
C TRP A 49 -10.88 -10.96 -4.76
N ASP A 50 -9.91 -10.63 -5.62
CA ASP A 50 -8.63 -11.33 -5.71
C ASP A 50 -7.50 -10.34 -5.43
N TYR A 51 -6.97 -10.42 -4.21
CA TYR A 51 -5.86 -9.57 -3.77
C TYR A 51 -4.51 -9.91 -4.45
N LEU A 52 -4.47 -10.95 -5.30
CA LEU A 52 -3.28 -11.34 -6.05
C LEU A 52 -3.27 -10.77 -7.46
N ALA A 53 -4.41 -10.89 -8.14
CA ALA A 53 -4.61 -10.51 -9.53
C ALA A 53 -5.50 -9.26 -9.64
N THR A 54 -5.13 -8.20 -8.91
CA THR A 54 -5.95 -6.99 -8.77
C THR A 54 -6.30 -6.35 -10.11
N MET A 55 -5.32 -6.27 -11.03
CA MET A 55 -5.50 -5.68 -12.36
C MET A 55 -6.51 -6.44 -13.23
N PHE A 56 -6.64 -7.76 -13.07
CA PHE A 56 -7.65 -8.55 -13.79
C PHE A 56 -9.05 -8.22 -13.30
N THR A 57 -9.23 -8.12 -11.98
CA THR A 57 -10.52 -7.81 -11.37
C THR A 57 -10.98 -6.39 -11.73
N GLU A 58 -10.07 -5.42 -11.76
CA GLU A 58 -10.38 -4.06 -12.24
C GLU A 58 -10.71 -4.04 -13.73
N ALA A 59 -9.92 -4.73 -14.56
CA ALA A 59 -10.14 -4.75 -15.99
C ALA A 59 -11.52 -5.32 -16.35
N ILE A 60 -11.98 -6.39 -15.71
CA ILE A 60 -13.29 -6.96 -15.99
C ILE A 60 -14.44 -6.03 -15.57
N THR A 61 -14.27 -5.30 -14.46
CA THR A 61 -15.28 -4.34 -13.97
C THR A 61 -15.35 -3.09 -14.84
N VAL A 62 -14.26 -2.72 -15.52
CA VAL A 62 -14.22 -1.59 -16.46
C VAL A 62 -14.71 -2.01 -17.85
N ASN A 63 -14.34 -3.21 -18.31
CA ASN A 63 -14.74 -3.73 -19.63
C ASN A 63 -16.27 -3.87 -19.78
N GLY A 64 -16.99 -4.23 -18.70
CA GLY A 64 -18.46 -4.32 -18.71
C GLY A 64 -19.15 -3.01 -19.10
N PRO A 65 -18.97 -1.92 -18.31
CA PRO A 65 -19.46 -0.58 -18.63
C PRO A 65 -19.00 -0.05 -19.99
N GLU A 66 -17.76 -0.34 -20.40
CA GLU A 66 -17.25 0.07 -21.72
C GLU A 66 -17.99 -0.60 -22.88
N GLN A 67 -18.31 -1.90 -22.75
CA GLN A 67 -19.12 -2.64 -23.72
C GLN A 67 -20.58 -2.16 -23.70
N LEU A 68 -21.18 -1.96 -22.53
CA LEU A 68 -22.54 -1.42 -22.39
C LEU A 68 -22.66 0.00 -22.98
N GLY A 69 -21.64 0.83 -22.79
CA GLY A 69 -21.58 2.19 -23.30
C GLY A 69 -21.13 2.31 -24.76
N ASN A 70 -20.78 1.19 -25.42
CA ASN A 70 -20.14 1.17 -26.75
C ASN A 70 -18.95 2.15 -26.87
N ILE A 71 -18.15 2.27 -25.81
CA ILE A 71 -17.02 3.21 -25.74
C ILE A 71 -15.81 2.56 -26.41
N GLN A 72 -15.27 3.21 -27.44
CA GLN A 72 -14.04 2.75 -28.07
C GLN A 72 -12.81 3.11 -27.24
N VAL A 73 -12.12 2.09 -26.73
CA VAL A 73 -10.87 2.28 -25.96
C VAL A 73 -9.73 2.68 -26.92
N PRO A 74 -8.98 3.75 -26.64
CA PRO A 74 -7.82 4.12 -27.45
C PRO A 74 -6.79 3.00 -27.53
N LYS A 75 -6.18 2.81 -28.70
CA LYS A 75 -5.20 1.73 -28.93
C LYS A 75 -4.06 1.75 -27.90
N ARG A 76 -3.52 2.93 -27.56
CA ARG A 76 -2.48 3.07 -26.52
C ARG A 76 -2.93 2.52 -25.16
N ALA A 77 -4.17 2.81 -24.74
CA ALA A 77 -4.69 2.33 -23.46
C ALA A 77 -4.87 0.81 -23.45
N SER A 78 -5.28 0.21 -24.57
CA SER A 78 -5.38 -1.24 -24.71
C SER A 78 -4.01 -1.94 -24.54
N TYR A 79 -2.94 -1.41 -25.12
CA TYR A 79 -1.58 -1.97 -24.92
C TYR A 79 -1.12 -1.87 -23.47
N ILE A 80 -1.36 -0.74 -22.80
CA ILE A 80 -0.99 -0.56 -21.39
C ILE A 80 -1.75 -1.58 -20.52
N ARG A 81 -3.06 -1.78 -20.75
CA ARG A 81 -3.84 -2.80 -20.04
C ARG A 81 -3.25 -4.20 -20.21
N VAL A 82 -2.88 -4.59 -21.43
CA VAL A 82 -2.29 -5.91 -21.68
C VAL A 82 -0.97 -6.08 -20.93
N ILE A 83 -0.10 -5.07 -20.94
CA ILE A 83 1.17 -5.11 -20.18
C ILE A 83 0.90 -5.28 -18.69
N MET A 84 -0.02 -4.50 -18.12
CA MET A 84 -0.37 -4.58 -16.69
C MET A 84 -1.03 -5.90 -16.32
N LEU A 85 -1.88 -6.45 -17.19
CA LEU A 85 -2.50 -7.76 -16.98
C LEU A 85 -1.45 -8.88 -16.98
N GLU A 86 -0.51 -8.89 -17.93
CA GLU A 86 0.51 -9.94 -17.98
C GLU A 86 1.52 -9.83 -16.84
N LEU A 87 1.89 -8.62 -16.41
CA LEU A 87 2.66 -8.43 -15.18
C LEU A 87 1.90 -8.95 -13.95
N SER A 88 0.59 -8.70 -13.87
CA SER A 88 -0.25 -9.20 -12.77
C SER A 88 -0.37 -10.73 -12.80
N ARG A 89 -0.34 -11.34 -13.99
CA ARG A 89 -0.32 -12.79 -14.17
C ARG A 89 0.97 -13.39 -13.60
N ILE A 90 2.11 -12.81 -13.95
CA ILE A 90 3.42 -13.22 -13.40
C ILE A 90 3.41 -13.09 -11.87
N ALA A 91 3.00 -11.93 -11.33
CA ALA A 91 2.94 -11.70 -9.88
C ALA A 91 2.03 -12.70 -9.14
N SER A 92 0.92 -13.11 -9.77
CA SER A 92 0.01 -14.11 -9.21
C SER A 92 0.63 -15.51 -9.21
N HIS A 93 1.32 -15.92 -10.29
CA HIS A 93 1.98 -17.22 -10.34
C HIS A 93 3.18 -17.32 -9.39
N LEU A 94 3.94 -16.23 -9.24
CA LEU A 94 5.01 -16.16 -8.23
C LEU A 94 4.46 -16.38 -6.83
N LEU A 95 3.36 -15.69 -6.45
CA LEU A 95 2.75 -15.90 -5.13
C LEU A 95 1.98 -17.23 -5.01
N TRP A 96 1.68 -17.92 -6.10
CA TRP A 96 1.23 -19.31 -5.98
C TRP A 96 2.44 -20.21 -5.66
N LEU A 97 3.53 -20.07 -6.42
CA LEU A 97 4.70 -20.94 -6.32
C LEU A 97 5.42 -20.81 -4.97
N GLY A 98 5.65 -19.58 -4.48
CA GLY A 98 6.44 -19.36 -3.26
C GLY A 98 5.83 -20.02 -2.02
N PRO A 99 4.60 -19.64 -1.63
CA PRO A 99 3.91 -20.25 -0.51
C PRO A 99 3.61 -21.74 -0.70
N PHE A 100 3.34 -22.20 -1.93
CA PHE A 100 3.23 -23.64 -2.21
C PHE A 100 4.51 -24.40 -1.90
N MET A 101 5.67 -23.86 -2.30
CA MET A 101 6.98 -24.43 -1.96
C MET A 101 7.22 -24.42 -0.44
N ALA A 102 6.80 -23.35 0.25
CA ALA A 102 6.91 -23.26 1.71
C ALA A 102 6.02 -24.29 2.42
N ASP A 103 4.79 -24.52 1.94
CA ASP A 103 3.87 -25.54 2.47
C ASP A 103 4.42 -26.98 2.26
N ILE A 104 5.25 -27.22 1.22
CA ILE A 104 5.98 -28.49 1.01
C ILE A 104 7.25 -28.59 1.89
N GLY A 105 7.68 -27.49 2.50
CA GLY A 105 8.86 -27.43 3.38
C GLY A 105 10.10 -26.78 2.76
N ALA A 106 10.04 -26.33 1.51
CA ALA A 106 11.13 -25.58 0.86
C ALA A 106 11.01 -24.07 1.15
N GLN A 107 11.66 -23.61 2.21
CA GLN A 107 11.57 -22.21 2.66
C GLN A 107 12.45 -21.25 1.86
N THR A 108 13.61 -21.68 1.36
CA THR A 108 14.56 -20.77 0.67
C THR A 108 14.00 -20.17 -0.62
N PRO A 109 13.33 -20.93 -1.51
CA PRO A 109 12.73 -20.37 -2.73
C PRO A 109 11.68 -19.29 -2.48
N PHE A 110 10.99 -19.35 -1.33
CA PHE A 110 10.01 -18.35 -0.92
C PHE A 110 10.61 -16.94 -0.94
N PHE A 111 11.80 -16.74 -0.36
CA PHE A 111 12.41 -15.42 -0.28
C PHE A 111 12.85 -14.87 -1.64
N TYR A 112 13.35 -15.72 -2.53
CA TYR A 112 13.72 -15.28 -3.88
C TYR A 112 12.47 -14.83 -4.65
N ILE A 113 11.44 -15.67 -4.67
CA ILE A 113 10.20 -15.39 -5.39
C ILE A 113 9.56 -14.06 -4.95
N PHE A 114 9.62 -13.74 -3.66
CA PHE A 114 9.13 -12.44 -3.17
C PHE A 114 10.00 -11.26 -3.62
N ARG A 115 11.32 -11.42 -3.73
CA ARG A 115 12.20 -10.40 -4.34
C ARG A 115 11.84 -10.15 -5.80
N GLU A 116 11.61 -11.20 -6.60
CA GLU A 116 11.19 -11.01 -8.00
C GLU A 116 9.81 -10.37 -8.10
N ARG A 117 8.92 -10.67 -7.16
CA ARG A 117 7.59 -10.06 -7.08
C ARG A 117 7.64 -8.58 -6.73
N GLU A 118 8.60 -8.15 -5.91
CA GLU A 118 8.78 -6.75 -5.55
C GLU A 118 9.13 -5.88 -6.77
N LEU A 119 9.99 -6.39 -7.68
CA LEU A 119 10.30 -5.69 -8.93
C LEU A 119 9.06 -5.44 -9.80
N VAL A 120 8.09 -6.37 -9.78
CA VAL A 120 6.81 -6.20 -10.48
C VAL A 120 5.96 -5.14 -9.79
N TYR A 121 6.04 -5.05 -8.46
CA TYR A 121 5.35 -4.00 -7.71
C TYR A 121 5.94 -2.62 -7.90
N ASP A 122 7.26 -2.49 -8.01
CA ASP A 122 7.91 -1.22 -8.37
C ASP A 122 7.38 -0.71 -9.71
N LEU A 123 7.20 -1.62 -10.69
CA LEU A 123 6.59 -1.27 -11.98
C LEU A 123 5.12 -0.87 -11.85
N PHE A 124 4.34 -1.51 -10.97
CA PHE A 124 2.97 -1.10 -10.71
C PHE A 124 2.90 0.26 -10.02
N GLU A 125 3.79 0.54 -9.07
CA GLU A 125 3.87 1.84 -8.42
C GLU A 125 4.19 2.93 -9.43
N ALA A 126 5.24 2.72 -10.24
CA ALA A 126 5.62 3.63 -11.32
C ALA A 126 4.49 3.84 -12.36
N ALA A 127 3.76 2.78 -12.73
CA ALA A 127 2.72 2.87 -13.76
C ALA A 127 1.40 3.50 -13.26
N THR A 128 1.10 3.40 -11.96
CA THR A 128 -0.19 3.86 -11.45
C THR A 128 -0.16 5.32 -10.99
N GLU A 129 1.02 5.96 -10.87
CA GLU A 129 1.23 7.38 -10.50
C GLU A 129 0.30 7.88 -9.36
N ARG A 130 -0.22 6.99 -8.50
CA ARG A 130 -1.35 7.33 -7.59
C ARG A 130 -1.00 8.40 -6.57
N VAL A 131 0.29 8.57 -6.36
CA VAL A 131 0.89 9.40 -5.34
C VAL A 131 1.68 10.55 -5.98
N GLU A 132 2.04 10.40 -7.26
CA GLU A 132 2.74 11.40 -8.07
C GLU A 132 1.76 12.51 -8.45
N GLY A 133 2.12 13.76 -8.15
CA GLY A 133 1.26 14.92 -8.37
C GLY A 133 0.04 15.03 -7.45
N VAL A 134 -0.12 14.14 -6.45
CA VAL A 134 -1.21 14.23 -5.46
C VAL A 134 -0.75 14.95 -4.21
N GLY A 135 -1.46 16.04 -3.87
CA GLY A 135 -1.18 16.84 -2.68
C GLY A 135 0.12 17.62 -2.78
N ILE A 136 0.41 18.19 -3.95
CA ILE A 136 1.54 19.09 -4.18
C ILE A 136 1.44 20.27 -3.21
N ILE A 137 2.49 20.51 -2.45
CA ILE A 137 2.63 21.70 -1.60
C ILE A 137 3.89 22.43 -2.05
N SER A 138 3.76 23.72 -2.36
CA SER A 138 4.92 24.55 -2.69
C SER A 138 5.76 24.86 -1.45
N GLY A 139 7.05 25.14 -1.63
CA GLY A 139 7.94 25.52 -0.51
C GLY A 139 7.44 26.74 0.28
N GLU A 140 6.81 27.71 -0.38
CA GLU A 140 6.21 28.88 0.28
C GLU A 140 4.99 28.50 1.12
N GLU A 141 4.11 27.63 0.61
CA GLU A 141 2.94 27.14 1.35
C GLU A 141 3.35 26.33 2.59
N VAL A 142 4.38 25.49 2.49
CA VAL A 142 4.93 24.75 3.63
C VAL A 142 5.34 25.70 4.76
N ILE A 143 6.08 26.77 4.45
CA ILE A 143 6.53 27.75 5.44
C ILE A 143 5.34 28.50 6.02
N ASN A 144 4.42 28.98 5.17
CA ASN A 144 3.25 29.74 5.60
C ASN A 144 2.30 28.93 6.48
N TRP A 145 2.19 27.62 6.24
CA TRP A 145 1.35 26.72 7.04
C TRP A 145 2.08 26.14 8.26
N GLY A 146 3.37 26.47 8.46
CA GLY A 146 4.17 25.95 9.57
C GLY A 146 4.38 24.44 9.51
N LEU A 147 4.40 23.85 8.31
CA LEU A 147 4.65 22.42 8.12
C LEU A 147 6.13 22.11 8.34
N SER A 148 6.43 20.98 9.00
CA SER A 148 7.79 20.60 9.37
C SER A 148 8.12 19.14 9.01
N GLY A 149 9.40 18.77 9.15
CA GLY A 149 9.88 17.40 8.91
C GLY A 149 9.76 16.96 7.44
N PRO A 150 9.24 15.76 7.16
CA PRO A 150 9.18 15.22 5.79
C PRO A 150 8.34 16.07 4.83
N MET A 151 7.33 16.79 5.32
CA MET A 151 6.51 17.68 4.48
C MET A 151 7.35 18.82 3.89
N LEU A 152 8.24 19.37 4.70
CA LEU A 152 9.11 20.48 4.35
C LEU A 152 10.29 20.01 3.50
N ARG A 153 10.88 18.86 3.85
CA ARG A 153 11.97 18.24 3.08
C ARG A 153 11.53 17.76 1.70
N ALA A 154 10.31 17.25 1.57
CA ALA A 154 9.76 16.84 0.27
C ALA A 154 9.46 18.01 -0.66
N SER A 155 9.37 19.24 -0.13
CA SER A 155 9.01 20.45 -0.86
C SER A 155 10.22 21.34 -1.18
N GLY A 156 11.43 20.76 -1.16
CA GLY A 156 12.67 21.41 -1.60
C GLY A 156 13.43 22.17 -0.53
N ILE A 157 13.07 22.08 0.76
CA ILE A 157 13.72 22.80 1.85
C ILE A 157 14.53 21.82 2.71
N PRO A 158 15.88 21.81 2.64
CA PRO A 158 16.71 20.90 3.41
C PRO A 158 16.87 21.39 4.86
N TRP A 159 15.82 21.20 5.68
CA TRP A 159 15.81 21.59 7.09
C TRP A 159 15.55 20.38 8.00
N ASP A 160 16.44 20.15 8.96
CA ASP A 160 16.34 19.09 9.97
C ASP A 160 16.91 19.59 11.30
N LEU A 161 16.14 19.45 12.39
CA LEU A 161 16.56 19.89 13.72
C LEU A 161 17.83 19.18 14.20
N ARG A 162 18.09 17.94 13.77
CA ARG A 162 19.26 17.17 14.18
C ARG A 162 20.58 17.81 13.70
N LYS A 163 20.56 18.59 12.62
CA LYS A 163 21.73 19.37 12.14
C LYS A 163 21.73 20.82 12.65
N VAL A 164 20.56 21.39 12.91
CA VAL A 164 20.42 22.79 13.32
C VAL A 164 20.67 22.95 14.82
N ASP A 165 19.86 22.28 15.65
CA ASP A 165 19.91 22.42 17.12
C ASP A 165 20.83 21.38 17.77
N ARG A 166 21.29 20.39 17.00
CA ARG A 166 22.34 19.41 17.37
C ARG A 166 22.14 18.83 18.77
N TYR A 167 20.94 18.35 19.05
CA TYR A 167 20.66 17.71 20.32
C TYR A 167 21.29 16.30 20.37
N GLU A 168 21.56 15.80 21.58
CA GLU A 168 22.26 14.52 21.81
C GLU A 168 23.66 14.48 21.17
N CYS A 169 23.97 13.44 20.39
CA CYS A 169 25.27 13.20 19.77
C CYS A 169 25.18 13.03 18.24
N TYR A 170 24.15 13.59 17.59
CA TYR A 170 23.99 13.50 16.13
C TYR A 170 25.13 14.16 15.32
N ASP A 171 25.94 15.01 15.95
CA ASP A 171 27.13 15.64 15.37
C ASP A 171 28.32 14.66 15.23
N GLU A 172 28.32 13.57 15.99
CA GLU A 172 29.40 12.57 15.96
C GLU A 172 29.25 11.56 14.82
N PHE A 173 28.08 11.53 14.18
CA PHE A 173 27.75 10.58 13.11
C PHE A 173 27.80 11.23 11.71
N ASP A 174 28.27 10.47 10.73
CA ASP A 174 28.27 10.86 9.32
C ASP A 174 26.94 10.46 8.66
N TRP A 175 26.10 11.45 8.40
CA TRP A 175 24.79 11.29 7.75
C TRP A 175 24.36 12.57 7.02
N GLU A 176 23.55 12.39 5.98
CA GLU A 176 23.02 13.48 5.14
C GLU A 176 21.50 13.66 5.27
N VAL A 177 21.04 14.91 5.14
CA VAL A 177 19.61 15.24 5.15
C VAL A 177 19.00 14.93 3.79
N GLN A 178 18.07 13.99 3.76
CA GLN A 178 17.38 13.56 2.55
C GLN A 178 16.25 14.53 2.21
N TRP A 179 16.21 15.03 0.98
CA TRP A 179 15.19 15.99 0.52
C TRP A 179 14.78 15.72 -0.93
N GLN A 180 13.60 16.20 -1.30
CA GLN A 180 13.05 16.09 -2.64
C GLN A 180 12.46 17.43 -3.09
N LYS A 181 12.27 17.62 -4.39
CA LYS A 181 11.81 18.90 -4.96
C LYS A 181 10.32 18.91 -5.33
N GLU A 182 9.71 17.76 -5.60
CA GLU A 182 8.38 17.72 -6.22
C GLU A 182 7.22 18.15 -5.30
N GLY A 183 7.39 18.07 -3.97
CA GLY A 183 6.38 18.50 -2.99
C GLY A 183 5.10 17.65 -2.97
N ASP A 184 5.05 16.58 -3.76
CA ASP A 184 3.92 15.66 -3.84
C ASP A 184 3.98 14.56 -2.77
N SER A 185 2.98 13.70 -2.76
CA SER A 185 2.91 12.62 -1.78
C SER A 185 3.99 11.56 -2.00
N LEU A 186 4.51 11.43 -3.23
CA LEU A 186 5.54 10.47 -3.58
C LEU A 186 6.89 10.94 -3.05
N ALA A 187 7.23 12.21 -3.27
CA ALA A 187 8.40 12.87 -2.69
C ALA A 187 8.43 12.70 -1.16
N ARG A 188 7.28 12.81 -0.49
CA ARG A 188 7.16 12.56 0.96
C ARG A 188 7.42 11.10 1.35
N TYR A 189 6.97 10.16 0.53
CA TYR A 189 7.22 8.74 0.74
C TYR A 189 8.71 8.41 0.55
N LEU A 190 9.31 8.89 -0.54
CA LEU A 190 10.72 8.69 -0.86
C LEU A 190 11.65 9.29 0.21
N VAL A 191 11.36 10.50 0.71
CA VAL A 191 12.11 11.11 1.82
C VAL A 191 12.10 10.21 3.06
N ARG A 192 10.96 9.57 3.40
CA ARG A 192 10.88 8.66 4.55
C ARG A 192 11.68 7.39 4.34
N LEU A 193 11.64 6.79 3.15
CA LEU A 193 12.44 5.60 2.85
C LEU A 193 13.94 5.92 2.92
N ALA A 194 14.36 7.06 2.37
CA ALA A 194 15.75 7.50 2.44
C ALA A 194 16.18 7.77 3.90
N GLU A 195 15.32 8.38 4.72
CA GLU A 195 15.56 8.57 6.15
C GLU A 195 15.68 7.27 6.93
N MET A 196 14.92 6.22 6.57
CA MET A 196 15.07 4.90 7.18
C MET A 196 16.45 4.33 6.90
N THR A 197 16.91 4.41 5.65
CA THR A 197 18.26 3.96 5.27
C THR A 197 19.33 4.73 6.03
N GLU A 198 19.20 6.05 6.15
CA GLU A 198 20.17 6.83 6.94
C GLU A 198 20.08 6.57 8.44
N SER A 199 18.89 6.26 8.97
CA SER A 199 18.75 5.88 10.37
C SER A 199 19.48 4.56 10.65
N VAL A 200 19.43 3.60 9.71
CA VAL A 200 20.21 2.36 9.81
C VAL A 200 21.71 2.66 9.78
N LYS A 201 22.17 3.58 8.92
CA LYS A 201 23.58 4.02 8.87
C LYS A 201 24.02 4.63 10.21
N ILE A 202 23.20 5.49 10.81
CA ILE A 202 23.47 6.10 12.12
C ILE A 202 23.53 5.02 13.21
N ILE A 203 22.58 4.07 13.23
CA ILE A 203 22.56 2.98 14.23
C ILE A 203 23.84 2.14 14.13
N GLN A 204 24.30 1.81 12.92
CA GLN A 204 25.54 1.06 12.72
C GLN A 204 26.75 1.81 13.29
N GLN A 205 26.89 3.11 13.00
CA GLN A 205 27.95 3.94 13.56
C GLN A 205 27.86 4.06 15.08
N ALA A 206 26.65 4.21 15.62
CA ALA A 206 26.40 4.28 17.05
C ALA A 206 26.81 2.99 17.76
N LEU A 207 26.48 1.82 17.20
CA LEU A 207 26.86 0.51 17.75
C LEU A 207 28.37 0.30 17.79
N GLU A 208 29.09 0.77 16.76
CA GLU A 208 30.56 0.73 16.73
C GLU A 208 31.18 1.70 17.74
N GLY A 209 30.52 2.83 18.00
CA GLY A 209 31.00 3.92 18.84
C GLY A 209 30.56 3.89 20.30
N ILE A 210 29.80 2.89 20.78
CA ILE A 210 29.23 2.90 22.15
C ILE A 210 30.34 3.00 23.22
N PRO A 211 30.40 4.09 23.99
CA PRO A 211 31.31 4.18 25.12
C PRO A 211 30.75 3.40 26.32
N GLY A 212 31.63 2.82 27.14
CA GLY A 212 31.22 2.25 28.43
C GLY A 212 30.88 3.35 29.44
N GLY A 213 29.86 3.14 30.27
CA GLY A 213 29.51 4.07 31.35
C GLY A 213 28.15 3.77 32.02
N PRO A 214 27.81 4.49 33.12
CA PRO A 214 26.49 4.44 33.73
C PRO A 214 25.42 5.01 32.79
N TYR A 215 24.27 4.35 32.68
CA TYR A 215 23.17 4.72 31.77
C TYR A 215 22.05 5.52 32.45
N GLU A 216 22.09 5.69 33.77
CA GLU A 216 21.07 6.40 34.55
C GLU A 216 21.57 7.76 35.04
N ASN A 217 20.71 8.77 34.88
CA ASN A 217 20.92 10.08 35.50
C ASN A 217 20.28 10.07 36.90
N LEU A 218 21.13 9.94 37.93
CA LEU A 218 20.71 9.71 39.33
C LEU A 218 19.84 10.85 39.92
N GLU A 219 19.81 12.03 39.30
CA GLU A 219 19.09 13.21 39.80
C GLU A 219 17.59 13.25 39.46
N ILE A 220 17.13 12.46 38.49
CA ILE A 220 15.77 12.53 37.91
C ILE A 220 14.65 12.02 38.87
N ARG A 221 14.99 11.28 39.93
CA ARG A 221 14.01 10.83 40.95
C ARG A 221 13.26 11.95 41.67
N SER A 222 13.68 13.20 41.52
CA SER A 222 13.19 14.35 42.30
C SER A 222 11.98 15.07 41.68
N PHE A 223 11.64 14.85 40.40
CA PHE A 223 10.73 15.73 39.64
C PHE A 223 9.31 15.19 39.39
N ASP A 224 8.97 14.01 39.92
CA ASP A 224 7.61 13.46 39.83
C ASP A 224 6.64 14.20 40.78
N ARG A 225 6.10 15.35 40.34
CA ARG A 225 4.72 15.82 40.64
C ARG A 225 4.41 17.19 40.01
N ALA A 226 3.58 17.17 38.97
CA ALA A 226 2.28 17.87 38.89
C ALA A 226 1.88 18.09 37.41
N ARG A 227 0.71 17.58 37.03
CA ARG A 227 0.03 17.83 35.74
C ARG A 227 -1.36 18.34 36.03
N SER A 228 -1.78 19.44 35.40
CA SER A 228 -3.16 19.70 34.94
C SER A 228 -3.19 21.01 34.08
N PRO A 229 -4.32 21.38 33.45
CA PRO A 229 -4.64 21.22 32.01
C PRO A 229 -4.74 22.63 31.34
N GLU A 230 -4.96 22.85 30.04
CA GLU A 230 -5.97 22.40 29.08
C GLU A 230 -5.45 22.70 27.65
N TRP A 231 -5.65 21.81 26.69
CA TRP A 231 -5.36 22.07 25.27
C TRP A 231 -6.45 21.43 24.44
N ASN A 232 -7.41 22.22 23.95
CA ASN A 232 -8.17 21.95 22.73
C ASN A 232 -9.18 23.06 22.46
N ASP A 233 -8.90 23.89 21.46
CA ASP A 233 -9.92 24.53 20.64
C ASP A 233 -9.49 24.39 19.18
N PHE A 234 -10.27 23.69 18.35
CA PHE A 234 -9.94 23.40 16.96
C PHE A 234 -11.22 23.43 16.09
N ASP A 235 -11.41 24.55 15.41
CA ASP A 235 -12.42 24.73 14.36
C ASP A 235 -11.95 24.07 13.06
N TYR A 236 -12.71 23.10 12.55
CA TYR A 236 -12.47 22.50 11.24
C TYR A 236 -13.37 23.12 10.16
N ARG A 237 -12.78 23.73 9.13
CA ARG A 237 -13.47 24.01 7.85
C ARG A 237 -13.39 22.77 6.96
N PHE A 238 -14.53 22.13 6.72
CA PHE A 238 -14.66 21.06 5.74
C PHE A 238 -14.47 21.61 4.31
N ILE A 239 -13.39 21.20 3.64
CA ILE A 239 -13.28 21.30 2.18
C ILE A 239 -14.01 20.10 1.59
N SER A 240 -15.19 20.31 1.00
CA SER A 240 -15.98 19.24 0.38
C SER A 240 -15.24 18.64 -0.82
N LYS A 241 -15.06 17.32 -0.84
CA LYS A 241 -14.51 16.57 -1.97
C LYS A 241 -15.39 16.75 -3.22
N LYS A 242 -14.77 16.96 -4.39
CA LYS A 242 -15.46 16.92 -5.69
C LYS A 242 -16.19 15.57 -5.83
N PRO A 243 -17.50 15.55 -6.16
CA PRO A 243 -18.20 14.31 -6.42
C PRO A 243 -17.64 13.64 -7.68
N SER A 244 -17.48 12.32 -7.63
CA SER A 244 -17.05 11.51 -8.77
C SER A 244 -18.07 11.64 -9.92
N PRO A 245 -17.65 11.78 -11.18
CA PRO A 245 -18.59 11.78 -12.29
C PRO A 245 -19.34 10.45 -12.32
N THR A 246 -20.67 10.49 -12.24
CA THR A 246 -21.52 9.30 -12.30
C THR A 246 -21.99 9.13 -13.74
N PHE A 247 -21.65 8.01 -14.37
CA PHE A 247 -22.12 7.68 -15.72
C PHE A 247 -23.49 7.00 -15.62
N GLU A 248 -24.50 7.53 -16.31
CA GLU A 248 -25.76 6.83 -16.50
C GLU A 248 -25.59 5.79 -17.62
N LEU A 249 -25.66 4.50 -17.27
CA LEU A 249 -25.63 3.40 -18.24
C LEU A 249 -27.05 3.00 -18.65
N ALA A 250 -27.21 2.53 -19.89
CA ALA A 250 -28.45 1.92 -20.33
C ALA A 250 -28.76 0.67 -19.50
N LYS A 251 -30.04 0.47 -19.13
CA LYS A 251 -30.50 -0.70 -18.38
C LYS A 251 -30.46 -1.94 -19.27
N GLN A 252 -29.34 -2.67 -19.25
CA GLN A 252 -29.11 -3.91 -19.97
C GLN A 252 -28.35 -4.89 -19.08
N GLU A 253 -28.51 -6.18 -19.31
CA GLU A 253 -27.76 -7.26 -18.65
C GLU A 253 -26.61 -7.68 -19.57
N LEU A 254 -25.40 -7.85 -19.02
CA LEU A 254 -24.22 -8.20 -19.81
C LEU A 254 -23.28 -9.10 -18.99
N TYR A 255 -22.97 -10.27 -19.53
CA TYR A 255 -21.91 -11.12 -18.98
C TYR A 255 -20.57 -10.82 -19.67
N VAL A 256 -19.59 -10.37 -18.91
CA VAL A 256 -18.20 -10.16 -19.37
C VAL A 256 -17.29 -11.17 -18.69
N ARG A 257 -16.30 -11.66 -19.42
CA ARG A 257 -15.32 -12.65 -18.95
C ARG A 257 -13.90 -12.31 -19.38
N VAL A 258 -12.94 -12.65 -18.53
CA VAL A 258 -11.50 -12.52 -18.77
C VAL A 258 -10.80 -13.76 -18.22
N GLU A 259 -9.74 -14.19 -18.91
CA GLU A 259 -8.90 -15.30 -18.46
C GLU A 259 -7.89 -14.82 -17.39
N ALA A 260 -8.27 -14.93 -16.13
CA ALA A 260 -7.42 -14.60 -15.00
C ALA A 260 -6.37 -15.70 -14.75
N PRO A 261 -5.33 -15.46 -13.92
CA PRO A 261 -4.29 -16.47 -13.66
C PRO A 261 -4.81 -17.75 -12.98
N LYS A 262 -6.01 -17.69 -12.38
CA LYS A 262 -6.69 -18.80 -11.70
C LYS A 262 -7.76 -19.48 -12.57
N GLY A 263 -8.06 -18.97 -13.77
CA GLY A 263 -9.11 -19.46 -14.67
C GLY A 263 -10.07 -18.36 -15.14
N GLU A 264 -11.24 -18.76 -15.64
CA GLU A 264 -12.28 -17.85 -16.13
C GLU A 264 -12.83 -17.00 -14.97
N LEU A 265 -12.58 -15.69 -15.03
CA LEU A 265 -13.21 -14.71 -14.16
C LEU A 265 -14.33 -14.04 -14.96
N GLY A 266 -15.55 -14.06 -14.42
CA GLY A 266 -16.73 -13.48 -15.05
C GLY A 266 -17.50 -12.53 -14.13
N ILE A 267 -18.10 -11.48 -14.70
CA ILE A 267 -19.05 -10.59 -14.03
C ILE A 267 -20.33 -10.56 -14.87
N PHE A 268 -21.47 -10.67 -14.19
CA PHE A 268 -22.82 -10.52 -14.76
C PHE A 268 -23.46 -9.22 -14.29
#